data_AF-A0A536H4H0-F1
#
_entry.id   AF-A0A536H4H0-F1
#
_cell.length_a   1.000
_cell.length_b   1.000
_cell.length_c   1.000
_cell.angle_alpha   90.00
_cell.angle_beta   90.00
_cell.angle_gamma   90.00
#
_symmetry.space_group_name_H-M   'P 1'
#
loop_
_entity.id
_entity.type
_entity.pdbx_description
1 polymer ?
#
loop_
_entity_poly.entity_id
_entity_poly.type
_entity_poly.pdbx_seq_one_letter_code
_entity_poly.pdbx_strand_id
1 'polypeptide(L)'
;MRGQVRNRVAELVATRPESIAFIKNTTTGLGLVAAGLDWESGDNVVGVDREFPANIYPWMDLRRKGVELRLYRPTNGRIEVGAISRLCDQRTRVLAVSAVQFWNGFRVDLSALCAALRGKDVLLIVDAIQAVGALRINLAEFPVDYLCAGAQK
;
A
#
# COMPACT_ATOMS: atom_id res chain seq x y z
N MET A 1 -9.19 -15.42 -23.19
CA MET A 1 -7.85 -15.32 -22.58
C MET A 1 -7.77 -14.28 -21.46
N ARG A 2 -8.07 -12.98 -21.69
CA ARG A 2 -7.97 -11.93 -20.63
C ARG A 2 -8.83 -12.18 -19.38
N GLY A 3 -10.07 -12.64 -19.54
CA GLY A 3 -10.94 -12.97 -18.40
C GLY A 3 -10.41 -14.15 -17.54
N GLN A 4 -9.81 -15.16 -18.18
CA GLN A 4 -9.23 -16.30 -17.46
C GLN A 4 -8.00 -15.90 -16.63
N VAL A 5 -7.12 -15.04 -17.17
CA VAL A 5 -5.98 -14.52 -16.42
C VAL A 5 -6.45 -13.70 -15.22
N ARG A 6 -7.46 -12.85 -15.43
CA ARG A 6 -8.07 -12.04 -14.36
C ARG A 6 -8.59 -12.90 -13.21
N ASN A 7 -9.32 -13.98 -13.52
CA ASN A 7 -9.84 -14.89 -12.50
C ASN A 7 -8.72 -15.55 -11.69
N ARG A 8 -7.67 -16.05 -12.36
CA ARG A 8 -6.52 -16.66 -11.69
C ARG A 8 -5.76 -15.69 -10.79
N VAL A 9 -5.60 -14.43 -11.23
CA VAL A 9 -5.00 -13.39 -10.39
C VAL A 9 -5.90 -13.07 -9.19
N ALA A 10 -7.21 -13.04 -9.38
CA ALA A 10 -8.16 -12.81 -8.29
C ALA A 10 -8.10 -13.95 -7.26
N GLU A 11 -8.04 -15.20 -7.71
CA GLU A 11 -7.84 -16.39 -6.87
C GLU A 11 -6.52 -16.32 -6.09
N LEU A 12 -5.43 -15.91 -6.75
CA LEU A 12 -4.09 -15.82 -6.14
C LEU A 12 -4.04 -14.92 -4.90
N VAL A 13 -4.84 -13.86 -4.88
CA VAL A 13 -4.91 -12.90 -3.76
C VAL A 13 -6.25 -12.95 -3.01
N ALA A 14 -7.08 -13.96 -3.29
CA ALA A 14 -8.42 -14.15 -2.73
C ALA A 14 -9.30 -12.89 -2.79
N THR A 15 -9.51 -12.37 -4.00
CA THR A 15 -10.42 -11.24 -4.28
C THR A 15 -11.34 -11.55 -5.46
N ARG A 16 -12.22 -10.60 -5.80
CA ARG A 16 -13.12 -10.71 -6.94
C ARG A 16 -12.43 -10.30 -8.26
N PRO A 17 -12.70 -10.98 -9.39
CA PRO A 17 -12.10 -10.60 -10.68
C PRO A 17 -12.33 -9.14 -11.07
N GLU A 18 -13.49 -8.58 -10.73
CA GLU A 18 -13.86 -7.19 -11.05
C GLU A 18 -13.00 -6.17 -10.30
N SER A 19 -12.37 -6.58 -9.19
CA SER A 19 -11.46 -5.76 -8.39
C SER A 19 -10.02 -5.75 -8.94
N ILE A 20 -9.74 -6.49 -10.02
CA ILE A 20 -8.41 -6.53 -10.64
C ILE A 20 -8.30 -5.47 -11.74
N ALA A 21 -7.17 -4.78 -11.80
CA ALA A 21 -6.82 -3.92 -12.94
C ALA A 21 -5.46 -4.35 -13.50
N PHE A 22 -5.36 -4.48 -14.83
CA PHE A 22 -4.08 -4.74 -15.48
C PHE A 22 -3.43 -3.41 -15.86
N ILE A 23 -2.22 -3.22 -15.35
CA ILE A 23 -1.41 -2.01 -15.51
C ILE A 23 0.01 -2.43 -15.86
N LYS A 24 0.84 -1.46 -16.28
CA LYS A 24 2.19 -1.75 -16.77
C LYS A 24 3.11 -2.36 -15.71
N ASN A 25 3.08 -1.84 -14.48
CA ASN A 25 3.91 -2.29 -13.34
C ASN A 25 3.41 -1.67 -12.03
N THR A 26 3.97 -2.13 -10.89
CA THR A 26 3.69 -1.62 -9.55
C THR A 26 3.85 -0.10 -9.44
N THR A 27 4.92 0.48 -9.98
CA THR A 27 5.18 1.94 -9.94
C THR A 27 4.04 2.72 -10.59
N THR A 28 3.58 2.29 -11.77
CA THR A 28 2.44 2.91 -12.44
C THR A 28 1.17 2.77 -11.60
N GLY A 29 0.97 1.64 -10.91
CA GLY A 29 -0.19 1.40 -10.05
C GLY A 29 -0.24 2.36 -8.87
N LEU A 30 0.86 2.45 -8.12
CA LEU A 30 0.99 3.37 -6.99
C LEU A 30 0.81 4.83 -7.44
N GLY A 31 1.40 5.19 -8.59
CA GLY A 31 1.22 6.51 -9.18
C GLY A 31 -0.23 6.82 -9.57
N LEU A 32 -0.96 5.85 -10.13
CA LEU A 32 -2.38 6.01 -10.48
C LEU A 32 -3.26 6.17 -9.24
N VAL A 33 -2.99 5.41 -8.18
CA VAL A 33 -3.69 5.59 -6.89
C VAL A 33 -3.44 6.99 -6.35
N ALA A 34 -2.19 7.43 -6.27
CA ALA A 34 -1.85 8.76 -5.77
C ALA A 34 -2.50 9.87 -6.62
N ALA A 35 -2.54 9.71 -7.94
CA ALA A 35 -3.14 10.70 -8.84
C ALA A 35 -4.69 10.70 -8.82
N GLY A 36 -5.32 9.57 -8.49
CA GLY A 36 -6.77 9.37 -8.55
C GLY A 36 -7.54 9.81 -7.31
N LEU A 37 -6.86 10.22 -6.24
CA LEU A 37 -7.49 10.75 -5.03
C LEU A 37 -7.67 12.26 -5.10
N ASP A 38 -8.80 12.75 -4.58
CA ASP A 38 -9.08 14.17 -4.42
C ASP A 38 -8.37 14.71 -3.18
N TRP A 39 -7.19 15.27 -3.41
CA TRP A 39 -6.32 15.83 -2.37
C TRP A 39 -6.65 17.28 -2.07
N GLU A 40 -6.65 17.61 -0.78
CA GLU A 40 -6.74 18.97 -0.29
C GLU A 40 -5.44 19.42 0.39
N SER A 41 -5.19 20.73 0.39
CA SER A 41 -4.10 21.30 1.18
C SER A 41 -4.33 21.00 2.67
N GLY A 42 -3.29 20.53 3.35
CA GLY A 42 -3.36 20.09 4.75
C GLY A 42 -3.67 18.60 4.94
N ASP A 43 -3.97 17.85 3.86
CA ASP A 43 -3.98 16.39 3.91
C ASP A 43 -2.58 15.85 4.20
N ASN A 44 -2.52 14.62 4.70
CA ASN A 44 -1.24 13.93 4.85
C ASN A 44 -1.29 12.45 4.44
N VAL A 45 -0.09 11.95 4.11
CA VAL A 45 0.21 10.55 3.81
C VAL A 45 1.21 10.04 4.85
N VAL A 46 0.93 8.88 5.42
CA VAL A 46 1.87 8.14 6.25
C VAL A 46 2.57 7.09 5.41
N GLY A 47 3.90 7.11 5.38
CA GLY A 47 4.73 6.11 4.72
C GLY A 47 5.81 5.57 5.66
N VAL A 48 6.66 4.69 5.15
CA VAL A 48 7.81 4.14 5.88
C VAL A 48 9.12 4.70 5.32
N ASP A 49 10.02 5.10 6.21
CA ASP A 49 11.37 5.49 5.84
C ASP A 49 12.13 4.29 5.26
N ARG A 50 12.95 4.54 4.23
CA ARG A 50 13.60 3.50 3.40
C ARG A 50 12.62 2.58 2.66
N GLU A 51 11.45 3.08 2.28
CA GLU A 51 10.62 2.41 1.28
C GLU A 51 11.27 2.40 -0.10
N PHE A 52 10.84 1.46 -0.95
CA PHE A 52 11.31 1.44 -2.32
C PHE A 52 10.86 2.73 -3.02
N PRO A 53 11.70 3.39 -3.87
CA PRO A 53 11.38 4.71 -4.39
C PRO A 53 10.04 4.83 -5.12
N ALA A 54 9.58 3.74 -5.75
CA ALA A 54 8.26 3.69 -6.40
C ALA A 54 7.09 3.91 -5.42
N ASN A 55 7.27 3.58 -4.14
CA ASN A 55 6.29 3.76 -3.08
C ASN A 55 6.57 4.99 -2.20
N ILE A 56 7.44 5.91 -2.65
CA ILE A 56 7.71 7.20 -2.00
C ILE A 56 7.43 8.37 -2.93
N TYR A 57 7.97 8.32 -4.15
CA TYR A 57 7.92 9.47 -5.05
C TYR A 57 6.51 9.95 -5.43
N PRO A 58 5.51 9.07 -5.67
CA PRO A 58 4.14 9.53 -5.93
C PRO A 58 3.57 10.38 -4.80
N TRP A 59 3.82 9.99 -3.55
CA TRP A 59 3.33 10.70 -2.37
C TRP A 59 4.12 11.99 -2.12
N MET A 60 5.42 11.97 -2.38
CA MET A 60 6.28 13.15 -2.24
C MET A 60 5.91 14.26 -3.24
N ASP A 61 5.51 13.89 -4.46
CA ASP A 61 5.04 14.85 -5.48
C ASP A 61 3.81 15.65 -5.02
N LEU A 62 2.97 15.07 -4.14
CA LEU A 62 1.76 15.74 -3.62
C LEU A 62 2.06 16.95 -2.73
N ARG A 63 3.32 17.19 -2.34
CA ARG A 63 3.73 18.44 -1.69
C ARG A 63 3.34 19.67 -2.51
N ARG A 64 3.33 19.57 -3.84
CA ARG A 64 2.86 20.66 -4.73
C ARG A 64 1.38 21.00 -4.54
N LYS A 65 0.60 20.10 -3.95
CA LYS A 65 -0.83 20.28 -3.60
C LYS A 65 -1.03 20.64 -2.11
N GLY A 66 0.04 20.86 -1.35
CA GLY A 66 -0.03 21.13 0.09
C GLY A 66 -0.22 19.87 0.96
N VAL A 67 0.05 18.67 0.42
CA VAL A 67 -0.04 17.41 1.16
C VAL A 67 1.29 17.11 1.85
N GLU A 68 1.24 16.74 3.14
CA GLU A 68 2.40 16.35 3.92
C GLU A 68 2.71 14.85 3.74
N LEU A 69 3.98 14.49 3.59
CA LEU A 69 4.44 13.09 3.66
C LEU A 69 5.16 12.86 4.99
N ARG A 70 4.55 12.05 5.87
CA ARG A 70 5.09 11.67 7.18
C ARG A 70 5.71 10.28 7.10
N LEU A 71 6.99 10.16 7.43
CA LEU A 71 7.72 8.89 7.34
C LEU A 71 7.96 8.28 8.71
N TYR A 72 7.40 7.10 8.93
CA TYR A 72 7.72 6.25 10.07
C TYR A 72 9.12 5.67 9.93
N ARG A 73 9.97 5.83 10.94
CA ARG A 73 11.31 5.23 10.96
C ARG A 73 11.27 3.85 11.63
N PRO A 74 11.56 2.76 10.91
CA PRO A 74 11.61 1.42 11.50
C PRO A 74 12.64 1.33 12.63
N THR A 75 12.26 0.65 13.72
CA THR A 75 13.16 0.37 14.85
C THR A 75 13.71 -1.03 14.70
N ASN A 76 15.04 -1.19 14.72
CA ASN A 76 15.72 -2.47 14.44
C ASN A 76 15.25 -3.15 13.14
N GLY A 77 14.90 -2.32 12.15
CA GLY A 77 14.35 -2.72 10.86
C GLY A 77 12.98 -3.39 10.90
N ARG A 78 12.21 -3.16 11.95
CA ARG A 78 10.84 -3.64 12.09
C ARG A 78 9.87 -2.47 12.02
N ILE A 79 8.73 -2.72 11.39
CA ILE A 79 7.60 -1.80 11.41
C ILE A 79 6.68 -2.24 12.54
N GLU A 80 6.55 -1.39 13.56
CA GLU A 80 5.62 -1.62 14.65
C GLU A 80 4.27 -1.00 14.30
N VAL A 81 3.23 -1.84 14.17
CA VAL A 81 1.89 -1.44 13.73
C VAL A 81 1.31 -0.32 14.58
N GLY A 82 1.39 -0.43 15.91
CA GLY A 82 0.87 0.59 16.82
C GLY A 82 1.55 1.95 16.60
N ALA A 83 2.87 1.96 16.48
CA ALA A 83 3.63 3.20 16.26
C ALA A 83 3.38 3.84 14.90
N ILE A 84 3.34 3.08 13.79
CA ILE A 84 3.05 3.67 12.47
C ILE A 84 1.62 4.21 12.41
N SER A 85 0.63 3.48 12.94
CA SER A 85 -0.77 3.91 12.94
C SER A 85 -1.06 5.14 13.82
N ARG A 86 -0.17 5.47 14.76
CA ARG A 86 -0.23 6.71 15.56
C ARG A 86 0.18 7.95 14.79
N LEU A 87 0.86 7.81 13.65
CA LEU A 87 1.15 8.94 12.76
C LEU A 87 -0.11 9.38 11.98
N CYS A 88 -1.14 8.54 11.95
CA CYS A 88 -2.41 8.86 11.30
C CYS A 88 -3.28 9.74 12.21
N ASP A 89 -3.65 10.92 11.71
CA ASP A 89 -4.56 11.88 12.32
C ASP A 89 -5.86 12.05 11.49
N GLN A 90 -6.65 13.08 11.80
CA GLN A 90 -7.92 13.37 11.12
C GLN A 90 -7.77 13.87 9.67
N ARG A 91 -6.57 14.28 9.26
CA ARG A 91 -6.25 14.72 7.88
C ARG A 91 -5.47 13.67 7.12
N THR A 92 -5.15 12.52 7.73
CA THR A 92 -4.48 11.43 7.05
C THR A 92 -5.43 10.77 6.07
N ARG A 93 -5.05 10.75 4.80
CA ARG A 93 -5.85 10.09 3.74
C ARG A 93 -5.32 8.71 3.38
N VAL A 94 -4.01 8.53 3.48
CA VAL A 94 -3.32 7.31 3.04
C VAL A 94 -2.29 6.88 4.07
N LEU A 95 -2.23 5.57 4.32
CA LEU A 95 -1.06 4.88 4.84
C LEU A 95 -0.52 3.95 3.74
N ALA A 96 0.72 4.17 3.30
CA ALA A 96 1.35 3.42 2.23
C ALA A 96 2.54 2.60 2.75
N VAL A 97 2.54 1.28 2.49
CA VAL A 97 3.58 0.34 2.97
C VAL A 97 3.87 -0.74 1.94
N SER A 98 5.09 -1.27 1.94
CA SER A 98 5.41 -2.54 1.28
C SER A 98 5.05 -3.72 2.20
N ALA A 99 4.32 -4.70 1.68
CA ALA A 99 3.97 -5.93 2.40
C ALA A 99 5.23 -6.69 2.87
N VAL A 100 6.29 -6.66 2.05
CA VAL A 100 7.62 -7.15 2.37
C VAL A 100 8.64 -6.08 2.01
N GLN A 101 9.41 -5.62 3.00
CA GLN A 101 10.40 -4.56 2.85
C GLN A 101 11.56 -5.02 1.95
N PHE A 102 11.87 -4.25 0.91
CA PHE A 102 12.88 -4.65 -0.08
C PHE A 102 14.30 -4.76 0.48
N TRP A 103 14.60 -4.01 1.55
CA TRP A 103 15.96 -3.82 2.06
C TRP A 103 16.37 -4.81 3.16
N ASN A 104 15.41 -5.45 3.83
CA ASN A 104 15.68 -6.46 4.85
C ASN A 104 14.68 -7.64 4.89
N GLY A 105 13.70 -7.69 3.99
CA GLY A 105 12.71 -8.76 3.93
C GLY A 105 11.69 -8.74 5.08
N PHE A 106 11.64 -7.68 5.90
CA PHE A 106 10.66 -7.59 6.98
C PHE A 106 9.23 -7.64 6.41
N ARG A 107 8.43 -8.56 6.94
CA ARG A 107 7.02 -8.75 6.53
C ARG A 107 6.12 -7.95 7.46
N VAL A 108 5.35 -7.04 6.89
CA VAL A 108 4.38 -6.24 7.65
C VAL A 108 3.18 -7.12 7.99
N ASP A 109 2.71 -7.04 9.24
CA ASP A 109 1.45 -7.64 9.65
C ASP A 109 0.29 -6.80 9.12
N LEU A 110 -0.15 -7.11 7.89
CA LEU A 110 -1.23 -6.38 7.22
C LEU A 110 -2.57 -6.56 7.94
N SER A 111 -2.80 -7.70 8.59
CA SER A 111 -4.03 -7.93 9.35
C SER A 111 -4.11 -7.02 10.57
N ALA A 112 -3.03 -6.94 11.35
CA ALA A 112 -2.94 -6.02 12.46
C ALA A 112 -3.03 -4.56 12.01
N LEU A 113 -2.45 -4.21 10.86
CA LEU A 113 -2.50 -2.86 10.31
C LEU A 113 -3.92 -2.47 9.86
N CYS A 114 -4.63 -3.35 9.15
CA CYS A 114 -6.05 -3.17 8.84
C CYS A 114 -6.89 -3.00 10.12
N ALA A 115 -6.62 -3.81 11.15
CA ALA A 115 -7.32 -3.69 12.43
C ALA A 115 -7.05 -2.34 13.12
N ALA A 116 -5.81 -1.84 13.08
CA ALA A 116 -5.42 -0.56 13.66
C ALA A 116 -6.00 0.67 12.92
N LEU A 117 -6.33 0.51 11.63
CA LEU A 117 -6.96 1.55 10.80
C LEU A 117 -8.49 1.45 10.77
N ARG A 118 -9.08 0.38 11.30
CA ARG A 118 -10.54 0.18 11.29
C ARG A 118 -11.26 1.36 11.97
N GLY A 119 -12.25 1.92 11.27
CA GLY A 119 -13.02 3.07 11.74
C GLY A 119 -12.35 4.44 11.51
N LYS A 120 -11.14 4.47 10.94
CA LYS A 120 -10.52 5.69 10.42
C LYS A 120 -10.83 5.82 8.93
N ASP A 121 -10.96 7.05 8.46
CA ASP A 121 -11.07 7.35 7.02
C ASP A 121 -9.67 7.41 6.37
N VAL A 122 -8.91 6.31 6.50
CA VAL A 122 -7.52 6.20 6.03
C VAL A 122 -7.43 5.00 5.09
N LEU A 123 -7.03 5.25 3.84
CA LEU A 123 -6.80 4.20 2.86
C LEU A 123 -5.46 3.50 3.11
N LEU A 124 -5.47 2.18 3.12
CA LEU A 124 -4.27 1.35 3.18
C LEU A 124 -3.83 0.93 1.77
N ILE A 125 -2.68 1.45 1.35
CA ILE A 125 -2.09 1.19 0.03
C ILE A 125 -0.86 0.30 0.20
N VAL A 126 -0.86 -0.85 -0.47
CA VAL A 126 0.16 -1.88 -0.28
C VAL A 126 0.95 -2.13 -1.57
N ASP A 127 2.26 -1.92 -1.52
CA ASP A 127 3.20 -2.49 -2.50
C ASP A 127 3.48 -3.95 -2.12
N ALA A 128 3.05 -4.87 -2.96
CA ALA A 128 3.17 -6.30 -2.75
C ALA A 128 4.10 -6.97 -3.77
N ILE A 129 4.98 -6.22 -4.44
CA ILE A 129 5.88 -6.76 -5.48
C ILE A 129 6.82 -7.85 -4.96
N GLN A 130 7.16 -7.85 -3.67
CA GLN A 130 7.99 -8.88 -3.02
C GLN A 130 7.15 -9.97 -2.33
N ALA A 131 5.82 -9.85 -2.32
CA ALA A 131 4.93 -10.68 -1.52
C ALA A 131 4.04 -11.58 -2.38
N VAL A 132 3.35 -11.03 -3.39
CA VAL A 132 2.48 -11.81 -4.28
C VAL A 132 3.32 -12.84 -5.04
N GLY A 133 2.87 -14.09 -5.04
CA GLY A 133 3.59 -15.22 -5.67
C GLY A 133 4.59 -15.91 -4.73
N ALA A 134 5.17 -15.19 -3.78
CA ALA A 134 6.07 -15.76 -2.76
C ALA A 134 5.35 -16.13 -1.46
N LEU A 135 4.29 -15.38 -1.11
CA LEU A 135 3.48 -15.54 0.08
C LEU A 135 2.01 -15.70 -0.30
N ARG A 136 1.26 -16.41 0.54
CA ARG A 136 -0.20 -16.42 0.45
C ARG A 136 -0.73 -15.06 0.90
N ILE A 137 -1.35 -14.34 -0.02
CA ILE A 137 -2.08 -13.10 0.27
C ILE A 137 -3.56 -13.43 0.26
N ASN A 138 -4.27 -13.08 1.33
CA ASN A 138 -5.72 -13.29 1.41
C ASN A 138 -6.42 -11.95 1.69
N LEU A 139 -6.83 -11.27 0.63
CA LEU A 139 -7.51 -9.97 0.75
C LEU A 139 -8.91 -10.09 1.37
N ALA A 140 -9.49 -11.29 1.46
CA ALA A 140 -10.73 -11.51 2.21
C ALA A 140 -10.50 -11.45 3.73
N GLU A 141 -9.28 -11.71 4.21
CA GLU A 141 -8.93 -11.67 5.64
C GLU A 141 -8.46 -10.27 6.09
N PHE A 142 -7.77 -9.54 5.22
CA PHE A 142 -7.30 -8.17 5.48
C PHE A 142 -7.64 -7.28 4.29
N PRO A 143 -8.76 -6.51 4.37
CA PRO A 143 -9.24 -5.72 3.24
C PRO A 143 -8.40 -4.44 3.11
N VAL A 144 -7.25 -4.56 2.45
CA VAL A 144 -6.49 -3.39 1.99
C VAL A 144 -7.26 -2.70 0.87
N ASP A 145 -7.20 -1.37 0.80
CA ASP A 145 -7.96 -0.61 -0.19
C ASP A 145 -7.37 -0.75 -1.59
N TYR A 146 -6.03 -0.73 -1.69
CA TYR A 146 -5.32 -0.99 -2.94
C TYR A 146 -4.07 -1.83 -2.71
N LEU A 147 -3.88 -2.84 -3.56
CA LEU A 147 -2.68 -3.67 -3.59
C LEU A 147 -2.08 -3.64 -5.00
N CYS A 148 -0.81 -3.23 -5.10
CA CYS A 148 -0.06 -3.18 -6.35
C CYS A 148 1.03 -4.26 -6.37
N ALA A 149 1.10 -5.05 -7.43
CA ALA A 149 2.14 -6.05 -7.62
C ALA A 149 2.58 -6.12 -9.10
N GLY A 150 3.77 -6.68 -9.34
CA GLY A 150 4.32 -6.93 -10.67
C GLY A 150 4.53 -8.42 -10.88
N ALA A 151 4.45 -8.89 -12.13
CA ALA A 151 4.66 -10.29 -12.49
C ALA A 151 6.12 -10.63 -12.82
N GLN A 152 7.02 -9.64 -12.78
CA GLN A 152 8.44 -9.78 -13.11
C GLN A 152 9.34 -10.16 -11.93
N LYS A 153 8.77 -10.40 -10.74
CA LYS A 153 9.46 -10.95 -9.57
C LYS A 153 8.83 -12.28 -9.21
#